data_AF-A0A673FXZ5-F1
#
_entry.id   AF-A0A673FXZ5-F1
#
_cell.length_a   1.000
_cell.length_b   1.000
_cell.length_c   1.000
_cell.angle_alpha   90.00
_cell.angle_beta   90.00
_cell.angle_gamma   90.00
#
_symmetry.space_group_name_H-M   'P 1'
#
loop_
_entity.id
_entity.type
_entity.pdbx_description
1 polymer ?
#
loop_
_entity_poly.entity_id
_entity_poly.type
_entity_poly.pdbx_seq_one_letter_code
_entity_poly.pdbx_strand_id
1 'polypeptide(L)'
;MKIDESVKHYGLKIGKFFFCKKEELINTLQSNKVKLFLSTERDDVYEALHTGIPAALLYDQADDHVLNQLKVIFSGDVIGFSEDSLDSLSEFGFSETQMETIKTAKICMKEFAVLLGQMRRRFGQENSPLCTCVLTSWGSRNVCASALKTLREWGLDVDEAFCLAGAPCSPILAVVKPHVLWDGGLLNMKL
;
A
#
# COMPACT_ATOMS: atom_id res chain seq x y z
N MET A 1 -14.33 9.18 24.90
CA MET A 1 -13.99 9.31 23.46
C MET A 1 -13.30 8.02 23.09
N LYS A 2 -13.94 7.19 22.24
CA LYS A 2 -13.50 5.80 22.01
C LYS A 2 -12.01 5.66 21.64
N ILE A 3 -11.45 6.63 20.91
CA ILE A 3 -10.04 6.62 20.51
C ILE A 3 -9.11 6.72 21.73
N ASP A 4 -9.31 7.69 22.63
CA ASP A 4 -8.46 7.88 23.83
C ASP A 4 -8.56 6.70 24.79
N GLU A 5 -9.76 6.12 24.93
CA GLU A 5 -9.97 4.89 25.70
C GLU A 5 -9.17 3.71 25.10
N SER A 6 -9.19 3.53 23.78
CA SER A 6 -8.40 2.51 23.09
C SER A 6 -6.88 2.76 23.21
N VAL A 7 -6.42 4.01 23.04
CA VAL A 7 -4.99 4.38 23.20
C VAL A 7 -4.49 3.96 24.58
N LYS A 8 -5.27 4.27 25.63
CA LYS A 8 -4.94 3.92 27.01
C LYS A 8 -5.00 2.41 27.25
N HIS A 9 -6.04 1.75 26.76
CA HIS A 9 -6.23 0.30 26.93
C HIS A 9 -5.06 -0.50 26.36
N TYR A 10 -4.60 -0.15 25.16
CA TYR A 10 -3.48 -0.81 24.49
C TYR A 10 -2.09 -0.23 24.82
N GLY A 11 -2.01 0.77 25.71
CA GLY A 11 -0.75 1.40 26.10
C GLY A 11 0.02 2.06 24.94
N LEU A 12 -0.70 2.51 23.91
CA LEU A 12 -0.09 3.06 22.70
C LEU A 12 0.51 4.45 22.98
N LYS A 13 1.75 4.66 22.55
CA LYS A 13 2.46 5.94 22.68
C LYS A 13 2.04 6.92 21.58
N ILE A 14 0.76 7.28 21.55
CA ILE A 14 0.23 8.27 20.59
C ILE A 14 0.47 9.67 21.14
N GLY A 15 1.34 10.43 20.46
CA GLY A 15 1.74 11.77 20.90
C GLY A 15 0.86 12.91 20.39
N LYS A 16 0.13 12.70 19.28
CA LYS A 16 -0.73 13.72 18.64
C LYS A 16 -1.93 13.05 17.99
N PHE A 17 -3.08 13.71 18.06
CA PHE A 17 -4.28 13.37 17.31
C PHE A 17 -4.90 14.66 16.78
N PHE A 18 -5.57 14.58 15.63
CA PHE A 18 -6.24 15.71 15.00
C PHE A 18 -7.64 15.28 14.58
N PHE A 19 -8.60 16.18 14.75
CA PHE A 19 -9.91 16.09 14.13
C PHE A 19 -9.95 17.16 13.05
N CYS A 20 -10.13 16.76 11.80
CA CYS A 20 -10.28 17.67 10.68
C CYS A 20 -11.59 17.36 9.96
N LYS A 21 -12.12 18.36 9.26
CA LYS A 21 -13.20 18.12 8.32
C LYS A 21 -12.63 17.50 7.05
N LYS A 22 -13.46 16.79 6.30
CA LYS A 22 -13.02 16.10 5.08
C LYS A 22 -12.40 17.07 4.07
N GLU A 23 -12.94 18.28 3.97
CA GLU A 23 -12.47 19.32 3.04
C GLU A 23 -11.05 19.83 3.37
N GLU A 24 -10.58 19.62 4.60
CA GLU A 24 -9.25 20.02 5.06
C GLU A 24 -8.27 18.83 5.16
N LEU A 25 -8.69 17.63 4.78
CA LEU A 25 -7.94 16.38 4.97
C LEU A 25 -6.55 16.47 4.34
N ILE A 26 -6.48 16.77 3.04
CA ILE A 26 -5.20 16.83 2.30
C ILE A 26 -4.26 17.87 2.90
N ASN A 27 -4.75 19.09 3.14
CA ASN A 27 -3.95 20.16 3.74
C ASN A 27 -3.42 19.76 5.13
N THR A 28 -4.23 19.05 5.91
CA THR A 28 -3.86 18.53 7.23
C THR A 28 -2.77 17.47 7.11
N LEU A 29 -2.92 16.51 6.20
CA LEU A 29 -1.93 15.45 5.96
C LEU A 29 -0.57 16.02 5.51
N GLN A 30 -0.57 16.98 4.58
CA GLN A 30 0.64 17.62 4.05
C GLN A 30 1.36 18.47 5.12
N SER A 31 0.63 19.33 5.82
CA SER A 31 1.20 20.21 6.86
C SER A 31 1.82 19.41 8.01
N ASN A 32 1.28 18.23 8.32
CA ASN A 32 1.81 17.31 9.31
C ASN A 32 2.89 16.35 8.79
N LYS A 33 3.25 16.43 7.50
CA LYS A 33 4.27 15.59 6.85
C LYS A 33 4.00 14.09 7.05
N VAL A 34 2.74 13.70 6.88
CA VAL A 34 2.30 12.30 7.05
C VAL A 34 3.11 11.38 6.14
N LYS A 35 3.63 10.30 6.72
CA LYS A 35 4.46 9.29 6.02
C LYS A 35 3.66 8.11 5.48
N LEU A 36 2.43 7.93 5.97
CA LEU A 36 1.46 6.97 5.46
C LEU A 36 0.07 7.41 5.93
N PHE A 37 -0.84 7.57 4.98
CA PHE A 37 -2.26 7.74 5.23
C PHE A 37 -2.98 6.41 4.98
N LEU A 38 -3.81 5.98 5.92
CA LEU A 38 -4.62 4.76 5.81
C LEU A 38 -6.09 5.16 5.88
N SER A 39 -6.89 4.71 4.92
CA SER A 39 -8.33 4.93 4.91
C SER A 39 -9.05 3.68 4.45
N THR A 40 -10.27 3.46 4.95
CA THR A 40 -11.21 2.48 4.38
C THR A 40 -11.89 3.00 3.12
N GLU A 41 -11.83 4.32 2.89
CA GLU A 41 -12.42 4.99 1.74
C GLU A 41 -11.40 5.11 0.60
N ARG A 42 -11.73 4.55 -0.55
CA ARG A 42 -10.84 4.52 -1.71
C ARG A 42 -10.60 5.91 -2.30
N ASP A 43 -11.64 6.75 -2.32
CA ASP A 43 -11.53 8.11 -2.88
C ASP A 43 -10.53 8.96 -2.08
N ASP A 44 -10.51 8.81 -0.76
CA ASP A 44 -9.55 9.51 0.11
C ASP A 44 -8.11 9.04 -0.15
N VAL A 45 -7.91 7.73 -0.39
CA VAL A 45 -6.60 7.17 -0.76
C VAL A 45 -6.15 7.72 -2.11
N TYR A 46 -7.05 7.75 -3.10
CA TYR A 46 -6.77 8.29 -4.42
C TYR A 46 -6.37 9.77 -4.36
N GLU A 47 -7.15 10.59 -3.66
CA GLU A 47 -6.87 12.03 -3.48
C GLU A 47 -5.52 12.27 -2.79
N ALA A 48 -5.20 11.50 -1.75
CA ALA A 48 -3.93 11.57 -1.05
C ALA A 48 -2.74 11.21 -1.98
N LEU A 49 -2.86 10.15 -2.79
CA LEU A 49 -1.81 9.77 -3.73
C LEU A 49 -1.57 10.83 -4.81
N HIS A 50 -2.64 11.42 -5.36
CA HIS A 50 -2.55 12.50 -6.37
C HIS A 50 -1.89 13.78 -5.83
N THR A 51 -1.93 13.97 -4.51
CA THR A 51 -1.34 15.13 -3.83
C THR A 51 0.04 14.83 -3.26
N GLY A 52 0.64 13.69 -3.65
CA GLY A 52 2.00 13.28 -3.28
C GLY A 52 2.11 12.70 -1.87
N ILE A 53 1.00 12.30 -1.25
CA ILE A 53 0.96 11.73 0.09
C ILE A 53 0.95 10.20 -0.05
N PRO A 54 1.90 9.47 0.58
CA PRO A 54 1.84 8.01 0.60
C PRO A 54 0.54 7.55 1.28
N ALA A 55 -0.30 6.80 0.57
CA ALA A 55 -1.58 6.34 1.10
C ALA A 55 -1.92 4.92 0.66
N ALA A 56 -2.63 4.16 1.50
CA ALA A 56 -3.05 2.80 1.21
C ALA A 56 -4.45 2.51 1.78
N LEU A 57 -5.13 1.54 1.17
CA LEU A 57 -6.47 1.12 1.58
C LEU A 57 -6.37 0.19 2.79
N LEU A 58 -7.19 0.47 3.80
CA LEU A 58 -7.40 -0.39 4.96
C LEU A 58 -8.61 -1.29 4.67
N TYR A 59 -8.40 -2.59 4.68
CA TYR A 59 -9.48 -3.57 4.50
C TYR A 59 -10.14 -3.86 5.83
N ASP A 60 -11.47 -3.84 5.83
CA ASP A 60 -12.25 -4.25 6.98
C ASP A 60 -11.99 -5.74 7.27
N GLN A 61 -11.65 -6.03 8.52
CA GLN A 61 -11.47 -7.39 9.01
C GLN A 61 -12.77 -7.77 9.74
N ALA A 62 -13.80 -8.13 8.97
CA ALA A 62 -15.13 -8.42 9.51
C ALA A 62 -15.17 -9.66 10.44
N ASP A 63 -14.10 -10.46 10.50
CA ASP A 63 -13.97 -11.62 11.38
C ASP A 63 -13.13 -11.29 12.63
N ASP A 64 -13.72 -11.52 13.81
CA ASP A 64 -13.16 -11.31 15.17
C ASP A 64 -11.99 -12.25 15.53
N HIS A 65 -11.42 -12.94 14.55
CA HIS A 65 -10.22 -13.73 14.77
C HIS A 65 -9.05 -12.77 14.94
N VAL A 66 -8.43 -12.79 16.12
CA VAL A 66 -7.15 -12.12 16.36
C VAL A 66 -6.14 -12.66 15.33
N LEU A 67 -5.97 -11.94 14.23
CA LEU A 67 -4.95 -12.23 13.26
C LEU A 67 -3.62 -11.87 13.92
N ASN A 68 -2.82 -12.88 14.23
CA ASN A 68 -1.50 -12.72 14.86
C ASN A 68 -0.48 -12.01 13.94
N GLN A 69 -0.89 -11.62 12.73
CA GLN A 69 -0.01 -11.07 11.71
C GLN A 69 -0.69 -9.98 10.89
N LEU A 70 -0.09 -8.79 10.85
CA LEU A 70 -0.46 -7.70 9.97
C LEU A 70 -0.01 -8.04 8.55
N LYS A 71 -0.98 -8.22 7.65
CA LYS A 71 -0.76 -8.52 6.23
C LYS A 71 -0.81 -7.24 5.39
N VAL A 72 0.28 -6.94 4.70
CA VAL A 72 0.44 -5.77 3.84
C VAL A 72 0.70 -6.24 2.41
N ILE A 73 -0.20 -5.92 1.48
CA ILE A 73 -0.02 -6.18 0.05
C ILE A 73 0.49 -4.91 -0.64
N PHE A 74 1.53 -5.07 -1.45
CA PHE A 74 2.00 -4.07 -2.40
C PHE A 74 1.64 -4.49 -3.84
N SER A 75 1.12 -3.55 -4.62
CA SER A 75 0.94 -3.75 -6.05
C SER A 75 2.29 -3.81 -6.75
N GLY A 76 2.63 -5.00 -7.24
CA GLY A 76 3.83 -5.17 -8.05
C GLY A 76 3.68 -4.61 -9.46
N ASP A 77 2.46 -4.32 -9.92
CA ASP A 77 2.28 -3.58 -11.18
C ASP A 77 2.88 -2.19 -11.02
N VAL A 78 2.54 -1.48 -9.94
CA VAL A 78 3.04 -0.13 -9.68
C VAL A 78 4.55 -0.11 -9.42
N ILE A 79 5.08 -1.08 -8.66
CA ILE A 79 6.51 -1.14 -8.32
C ILE A 79 7.37 -1.67 -9.46
N GLY A 80 6.87 -2.67 -10.19
CA GLY A 80 7.64 -3.48 -11.13
C GLY A 80 7.90 -2.81 -12.47
N PHE A 81 7.10 -1.83 -12.88
CA PHE A 81 7.38 -1.03 -14.07
C PHE A 81 8.55 -0.07 -13.82
N SER A 82 9.55 -0.09 -14.71
CA SER A 82 10.57 0.95 -14.81
C SER A 82 9.97 2.25 -15.37
N GLU A 83 10.64 3.38 -15.16
CA GLU A 83 10.22 4.68 -15.71
C GLU A 83 10.08 4.64 -17.24
N ASP A 84 10.97 3.94 -17.95
CA ASP A 84 10.89 3.77 -19.41
C ASP A 84 9.70 2.87 -19.85
N SER A 85 9.30 1.91 -19.00
CA SER A 85 8.16 1.03 -19.27
C SER A 85 6.82 1.64 -18.84
N LEU A 86 6.84 2.68 -18.01
CA LEU A 86 5.66 3.46 -17.68
C LEU A 86 5.10 4.16 -18.91
N ASP A 87 5.95 4.58 -19.85
CA ASP A 87 5.54 5.15 -21.14
C ASP A 87 4.71 4.17 -21.99
N SER A 88 4.98 2.87 -21.89
CA SER A 88 4.17 1.82 -22.52
C SER A 88 2.80 1.60 -21.86
N LEU A 89 2.53 2.18 -20.68
CA LEU A 89 1.19 2.14 -20.08
C LEU A 89 0.17 2.95 -20.89
N SER A 90 0.61 3.88 -21.72
CA SER A 90 -0.27 4.53 -22.70
C SER A 90 -0.94 3.52 -23.65
N GLU A 91 -0.24 2.44 -24.02
CA GLU A 91 -0.78 1.34 -24.84
C GLU A 91 -1.86 0.53 -24.11
N PHE A 92 -1.83 0.57 -22.77
CA PHE A 92 -2.84 -0.04 -21.90
C PHE A 92 -3.98 0.94 -21.55
N GLY A 93 -4.03 2.12 -22.17
CA GLY A 93 -5.12 3.10 -22.00
C GLY A 93 -4.95 4.05 -20.82
N PHE A 94 -3.77 4.09 -20.17
CA PHE A 94 -3.50 5.05 -19.11
C PHE A 94 -3.20 6.45 -19.69
N SER A 95 -3.77 7.48 -19.07
CA SER A 95 -3.47 8.88 -19.43
C SER A 95 -2.11 9.31 -18.88
N GLU A 96 -1.51 10.34 -19.47
CA GLU A 96 -0.25 10.95 -18.99
C GLU A 96 -0.34 11.35 -17.50
N THR A 97 -1.48 11.89 -17.08
CA THR A 97 -1.76 12.23 -15.68
C THR A 97 -1.78 11.02 -14.75
N GLN A 98 -2.30 9.88 -15.20
CA GLN A 98 -2.29 8.63 -14.43
C GLN A 98 -0.87 8.09 -14.33
N MET A 99 -0.08 8.16 -15.40
CA MET A 99 1.32 7.72 -15.41
C MET A 99 2.19 8.53 -14.45
N GLU A 100 2.03 9.87 -14.43
CA GLU A 100 2.74 10.73 -13.46
C GLU A 100 2.29 10.47 -12.01
N THR A 101 1.00 10.17 -11.81
CA THR A 101 0.50 9.73 -10.49
C THR A 101 1.16 8.43 -10.06
N ILE A 102 1.34 7.47 -10.98
CA ILE A 102 2.00 6.19 -10.69
C ILE A 102 3.48 6.41 -10.30
N LYS A 103 4.20 7.24 -11.05
CA LYS A 103 5.59 7.61 -10.73
C LYS A 103 5.68 8.23 -9.33
N THR A 104 4.81 9.19 -9.05
CA THR A 104 4.73 9.86 -7.74
C THR A 104 4.40 8.87 -6.63
N ALA A 105 3.37 8.04 -6.81
CA ALA A 105 2.96 7.04 -5.83
C ALA A 105 4.09 6.03 -5.53
N LYS A 106 4.82 5.59 -6.54
CA LYS A 106 5.98 4.71 -6.38
C LYS A 106 7.08 5.36 -5.54
N ILE A 107 7.41 6.62 -5.80
CA ILE A 107 8.40 7.38 -5.02
C ILE A 107 7.92 7.54 -3.57
N CYS A 108 6.67 7.95 -3.37
CA CYS A 108 6.08 8.16 -2.05
C CYS A 108 6.10 6.88 -1.21
N MET A 109 5.83 5.72 -1.81
CA MET A 109 5.81 4.45 -1.08
C MET A 109 7.16 3.85 -0.76
N LYS A 110 8.23 4.27 -1.43
CA LYS A 110 9.58 3.79 -1.12
C LYS A 110 9.93 4.02 0.34
N GLU A 111 9.65 5.22 0.88
CA GLU A 111 9.93 5.53 2.29
C GLU A 111 9.19 4.59 3.25
N PHE A 112 7.91 4.32 2.97
CA PHE A 112 7.11 3.40 3.77
C PHE A 112 7.63 1.96 3.67
N ALA A 113 7.95 1.48 2.48
CA ALA A 113 8.51 0.14 2.28
C ALA A 113 9.84 -0.04 3.03
N VAL A 114 10.73 0.95 3.00
CA VAL A 114 11.98 0.96 3.78
C VAL A 114 11.69 0.87 5.28
N LEU A 115 10.75 1.67 5.79
CA LEU A 115 10.37 1.66 7.21
C LEU A 115 9.77 0.31 7.62
N LEU A 116 8.90 -0.27 6.80
CA LEU A 116 8.32 -1.58 7.02
C LEU A 116 9.39 -2.68 7.03
N GLY A 117 10.38 -2.60 6.13
CA GLY A 117 11.53 -3.51 6.09
C GLY A 117 12.40 -3.39 7.34
N GLN A 118 12.64 -2.17 7.84
CA GLN A 118 13.32 -1.94 9.12
C GLN A 118 12.56 -2.54 10.30
N MET A 119 11.23 -2.38 10.33
CA MET A 119 10.37 -2.98 11.35
C MET A 119 10.41 -4.50 11.28
N ARG A 120 10.24 -5.08 10.09
CA ARG A 120 10.27 -6.53 9.86
C ARG A 120 11.58 -7.15 10.33
N ARG A 121 12.72 -6.53 10.04
CA ARG A 121 14.04 -6.98 10.55
C ARG A 121 14.14 -7.01 12.07
N ARG A 122 13.40 -6.16 12.80
CA ARG A 122 13.40 -6.16 14.28
C ARG A 122 12.62 -7.32 14.88
N PHE A 123 11.63 -7.85 14.17
CA PHE A 123 10.83 -8.99 14.61
C PHE A 123 11.46 -10.34 14.26
N GLY A 124 12.46 -10.36 13.37
CA GLY A 124 13.05 -11.59 12.84
C GLY A 124 12.30 -12.13 11.62
N GLN A 125 12.85 -13.19 11.01
CA GLN A 125 12.26 -13.82 9.82
C GLN A 125 11.17 -14.84 10.17
N GLU A 126 11.36 -15.63 11.23
CA GLU A 126 10.37 -16.62 11.66
C GLU A 126 9.31 -16.00 12.56
N ASN A 127 8.03 -16.35 12.34
CA ASN A 127 6.89 -15.89 13.13
C ASN A 127 6.78 -14.35 13.25
N SER A 128 7.22 -13.62 12.22
CA SER A 128 7.10 -12.17 12.18
C SER A 128 5.62 -11.76 12.27
N PRO A 129 5.25 -10.77 13.11
CA PRO A 129 3.89 -10.23 13.15
C PRO A 129 3.57 -9.38 11.90
N LEU A 130 4.51 -9.29 10.94
CA LEU A 130 4.34 -8.66 9.65
C LEU A 130 4.44 -9.73 8.56
N CYS A 131 3.46 -9.80 7.67
CA CYS A 131 3.55 -10.50 6.40
C CYS A 131 3.44 -9.49 5.27
N THR A 132 4.45 -9.46 4.41
CA THR A 132 4.51 -8.60 3.24
C THR A 132 4.30 -9.42 1.99
N CYS A 133 3.36 -8.99 1.17
CA CYS A 133 2.95 -9.68 -0.02
C CYS A 133 3.06 -8.77 -1.25
N VAL A 134 3.40 -9.34 -2.40
CA VAL A 134 3.30 -8.67 -3.70
C VAL A 134 2.15 -9.28 -4.49
N LEU A 135 1.33 -8.42 -5.09
CA LEU A 135 0.26 -8.82 -5.99
C LEU A 135 0.44 -8.08 -7.32
N THR A 136 0.55 -8.79 -8.44
CA THR A 136 0.46 -8.20 -9.78
C THR A 136 -0.79 -8.72 -10.46
N SER A 137 -1.71 -7.83 -10.83
CA SER A 137 -2.97 -8.18 -11.46
C SER A 137 -2.82 -8.37 -12.96
N TRP A 138 -2.27 -7.40 -13.67
CA TRP A 138 -2.12 -7.46 -15.15
C TRP A 138 -0.67 -7.57 -15.62
N GLY A 139 0.30 -7.20 -14.79
CA GLY A 139 1.72 -7.27 -15.10
C GLY A 139 2.16 -8.69 -15.45
N SER A 140 3.12 -8.77 -16.37
CA SER A 140 3.73 -10.03 -16.75
C SER A 140 4.56 -10.61 -15.59
N ARG A 141 5.00 -11.86 -15.73
CA ARG A 141 5.96 -12.49 -14.82
C ARG A 141 7.22 -11.62 -14.62
N ASN A 142 7.66 -10.92 -15.65
CA ASN A 142 8.84 -10.06 -15.56
C ASN A 142 8.57 -8.81 -14.71
N VAL A 143 7.37 -8.23 -14.81
CA VAL A 143 6.94 -7.11 -13.95
C VAL A 143 6.91 -7.56 -12.48
N CYS A 144 6.34 -8.73 -12.22
CA CYS A 144 6.33 -9.31 -10.87
C CYS A 144 7.75 -9.54 -10.31
N ALA A 145 8.65 -10.10 -11.13
CA ALA A 145 10.05 -10.29 -10.74
C ALA A 145 10.78 -8.97 -10.48
N SER A 146 10.54 -7.94 -11.31
CA SER A 146 11.07 -6.59 -11.11
C SER A 146 10.55 -5.99 -9.81
N ALA A 147 9.27 -6.14 -9.50
CA ALA A 147 8.70 -5.64 -8.26
C ALA A 147 9.36 -6.25 -7.02
N LEU A 148 9.55 -7.57 -7.02
CA LEU A 148 10.25 -8.29 -5.95
C LEU A 148 11.70 -7.80 -5.81
N LYS A 149 12.39 -7.60 -6.94
CA LYS A 149 13.76 -7.06 -6.95
C LYS A 149 13.81 -5.66 -6.34
N THR A 150 12.93 -4.76 -6.78
CA THR A 150 12.88 -3.37 -6.30
C THR A 150 12.55 -3.28 -4.81
N LEU A 151 11.59 -4.07 -4.30
CA LEU A 151 11.30 -4.10 -2.87
C LEU A 151 12.49 -4.61 -2.05
N ARG A 152 13.19 -5.63 -2.54
CA ARG A 152 14.41 -6.12 -1.92
C ARG A 152 15.51 -5.06 -1.89
N GLU A 153 15.69 -4.31 -2.98
CA GLU A 153 16.63 -3.18 -3.05
C GLU A 153 16.27 -2.06 -2.07
N TRP A 154 14.97 -1.88 -1.78
CA TRP A 154 14.49 -0.98 -0.71
C TRP A 154 14.63 -1.58 0.69
N GLY A 155 15.12 -2.82 0.80
CA GLY A 155 15.33 -3.52 2.06
C GLY A 155 14.05 -4.07 2.67
N LEU A 156 13.01 -4.29 1.87
CA LEU A 156 11.78 -4.98 2.24
C LEU A 156 11.78 -6.38 1.62
N ASP A 157 11.93 -7.40 2.46
CA ASP A 157 11.68 -8.78 2.03
C ASP A 157 10.18 -8.98 1.76
N VAL A 158 9.85 -9.97 0.94
CA VAL A 158 8.47 -10.34 0.58
C VAL A 158 8.26 -11.80 0.96
N ASP A 159 7.21 -12.08 1.72
CA ASP A 159 6.81 -13.43 2.16
C ASP A 159 6.05 -14.18 1.06
N GLU A 160 5.11 -13.50 0.41
CA GLU A 160 4.23 -14.08 -0.60
C GLU A 160 4.18 -13.25 -1.87
N ALA A 161 4.07 -13.89 -3.03
CA ALA A 161 3.97 -13.21 -4.32
C ALA A 161 2.92 -13.89 -5.19
N PHE A 162 1.96 -13.10 -5.68
CA PHE A 162 0.89 -13.56 -6.56
C PHE A 162 0.98 -12.82 -7.89
N CYS A 163 1.46 -13.51 -8.93
CA CYS A 163 1.59 -12.96 -10.27
C CYS A 163 0.46 -13.45 -11.18
N LEU A 164 -0.59 -12.65 -11.38
CA LEU A 164 -1.86 -13.11 -11.97
C LEU A 164 -1.95 -12.98 -13.48
N ALA A 165 -1.11 -12.17 -14.12
CA ALA A 165 -1.03 -12.05 -15.59
C ALA A 165 -2.41 -11.85 -16.27
N GLY A 166 -3.27 -11.01 -15.68
CA GLY A 166 -4.62 -10.68 -16.14
C GLY A 166 -5.74 -11.47 -15.46
N ALA A 167 -5.43 -12.48 -14.64
CA ALA A 167 -6.46 -13.19 -13.88
C ALA A 167 -7.07 -12.29 -12.79
N PRO A 168 -8.36 -12.48 -12.43
CA PRO A 168 -9.01 -11.69 -11.40
C PRO A 168 -8.28 -11.76 -10.05
N CYS A 169 -8.06 -10.61 -9.42
CA CYS A 169 -7.40 -10.53 -8.11
C CYS A 169 -8.33 -10.85 -6.93
N SER A 170 -9.65 -10.71 -7.10
CA SER A 170 -10.64 -10.89 -6.03
C SER A 170 -10.56 -12.24 -5.31
N PRO A 171 -10.39 -13.39 -6.00
CA PRO A 171 -10.22 -14.68 -5.32
C PRO A 171 -8.97 -14.74 -4.44
N ILE A 172 -7.87 -14.12 -4.87
CA ILE A 172 -6.64 -14.05 -4.08
C ILE A 172 -6.82 -13.15 -2.86
N LEU A 173 -7.42 -11.98 -3.03
CA LEU A 173 -7.70 -11.06 -1.92
C LEU A 173 -8.62 -11.69 -0.87
N ALA A 174 -9.60 -12.51 -1.30
CA ALA A 174 -10.50 -13.24 -0.40
C ALA A 174 -9.78 -14.31 0.45
N VAL A 175 -8.71 -14.92 -0.08
CA VAL A 175 -7.88 -15.91 0.63
C VAL A 175 -6.85 -15.23 1.51
N VAL A 176 -6.13 -14.25 0.97
CA VAL A 176 -5.05 -13.55 1.69
C VAL A 176 -5.62 -12.75 2.86
N LYS A 177 -6.80 -12.12 2.68
CA LYS A 177 -7.42 -11.20 3.65
C LYS A 177 -6.41 -10.17 4.16
N PRO A 178 -5.89 -9.28 3.28
CA PRO A 178 -4.93 -8.27 3.69
C PRO A 178 -5.57 -7.29 4.68
N HIS A 179 -4.74 -6.69 5.54
CA HIS A 179 -5.17 -5.56 6.36
C HIS A 179 -4.94 -4.25 5.62
N VAL A 180 -3.80 -4.16 4.94
CA VAL A 180 -3.40 -2.98 4.16
C VAL A 180 -3.15 -3.43 2.72
N LEU A 181 -3.77 -2.74 1.78
CA LEU A 181 -3.51 -2.88 0.34
C LEU A 181 -3.01 -1.56 -0.20
N TRP A 182 -1.77 -1.55 -0.67
CA TRP A 182 -1.28 -0.46 -1.47
C TRP A 182 -1.32 -0.84 -2.95
N ASP A 183 -2.13 -0.13 -3.72
CA ASP A 183 -2.36 -0.40 -5.13
C ASP A 183 -2.01 0.76 -6.06
N GLY A 184 -1.39 1.82 -5.53
CA GLY A 184 -1.13 3.05 -6.25
C GLY A 184 -2.39 3.73 -6.81
N GLY A 185 -3.58 3.38 -6.31
CA GLY A 185 -4.87 3.84 -6.82
C GLY A 185 -5.37 3.08 -8.05
N LEU A 186 -4.66 2.04 -8.51
CA LEU A 186 -4.89 1.45 -9.85
C LEU A 186 -5.71 0.15 -9.88
N LEU A 187 -5.67 -0.70 -8.84
CA LEU A 187 -6.14 -2.10 -8.95
C LEU A 187 -7.62 -2.25 -9.36
N ASN A 188 -8.43 -1.20 -9.22
CA ASN A 188 -9.84 -1.17 -9.60
C ASN A 188 -10.18 -0.13 -10.68
N MET A 189 -9.18 0.52 -11.29
CA MET A 189 -9.41 1.24 -12.54
C MET A 189 -9.71 0.16 -13.58
N LYS A 190 -11.00 -0.04 -13.87
CA LYS A 190 -11.41 -0.85 -15.01
C LYS A 190 -10.74 -0.25 -16.25
N LEU A 191 -9.75 -0.95 -16.79
CA LEU A 191 -9.36 -0.79 -18.19
C LEU A 191 -10.52 -1.25 -19.08
#